data_AF-A0A7V5ZIA6-F1
#
_entry.id   AF-A0A7V5ZIA6-F1
#
_cell.length_a   1.000
_cell.length_b   1.000
_cell.length_c   1.000
_cell.angle_alpha   90.00
_cell.angle_beta   90.00
_cell.angle_gamma   90.00
#
_symmetry.space_group_name_H-M   'P 1'
#
loop_
_entity.id
_entity.type
_entity.pdbx_description
1 polymer ?
#
loop_
_entity_poly.entity_id
_entity_poly.type
_entity_poly.pdbx_seq_one_letter_code
_entity_poly.pdbx_strand_id
1 'polypeptide(L)' 'MTINEYLRAIAGTFVLLSVALGFFVHPGFFAFTAFVGLNLLQSAFTKWCPMIAILKALGVKE' A
#
# COMPACT_ATOMS: atom_id res chain seq x y z
N MET A 1 0.58 -15.17 10.35
CA MET A 1 0.60 -13.99 9.45
C MET A 1 0.36 -14.50 8.05
N THR A 2 -0.90 -14.58 7.63
CA THR A 2 -1.21 -14.87 6.22
C THR A 2 -0.74 -13.70 5.35
N ILE A 3 -0.60 -13.91 4.04
CA ILE A 3 -0.25 -12.82 3.11
C ILE A 3 -1.18 -11.61 3.26
N ASN A 4 -2.45 -11.82 3.61
CA ASN A 4 -3.42 -10.74 3.81
C ASN A 4 -3.11 -9.86 5.04
N GLU A 5 -2.57 -10.44 6.11
CA GLU A 5 -2.16 -9.69 7.32
C GLU A 5 -0.91 -8.85 7.05
N TYR A 6 0.10 -9.43 6.39
CA TYR A 6 1.29 -8.67 5.97
C TYR A 6 0.93 -7.55 5.00
N LEU A 7 0.02 -7.82 4.06
CA LEU A 7 -0.44 -6.83 3.11
C LEU A 7 -1.14 -5.67 3.80
N ARG A 8 -2.04 -5.94 4.75
CA ARG A 8 -2.73 -4.88 5.53
C ARG A 8 -1.74 -4.04 6.35
N ALA A 9 -0.75 -4.67 6.98
CA ALA A 9 0.26 -3.97 7.76
C ALA A 9 1.12 -3.06 6.88
N ILE A 10 1.68 -3.60 5.78
CA ILE A 10 2.54 -2.84 4.87
C ILE A 10 1.77 -1.73 4.18
N ALA A 11 0.54 -1.99 3.72
CA ALA A 11 -0.37 -1.00 3.18
C ALA A 11 -0.60 0.18 4.13
N GLY A 12 -0.94 -0.13 5.39
CA GLY A 12 -1.17 0.89 6.42
C GLY A 12 0.08 1.73 6.69
N THR A 13 1.24 1.10 6.81
CA THR A 13 2.51 1.80 7.01
C THR A 13 2.86 2.69 5.82
N PHE A 14 2.66 2.23 4.59
CA PHE A 14 2.98 3.00 3.39
C PHE A 14 2.08 4.23 3.23
N VAL A 15 0.79 4.11 3.58
CA VAL A 15 -0.15 5.23 3.59
C VAL A 15 0.23 6.24 4.67
N LEU A 16 0.52 5.79 5.90
CA LEU A 16 0.94 6.69 6.99
C LEU A 16 2.25 7.42 6.65
N LEU A 17 3.22 6.74 6.05
CA LEU A 17 4.46 7.36 5.57
C LEU A 17 4.20 8.41 4.49
N SER A 18 3.31 8.11 3.53
CA SER A 18 2.98 9.02 2.44
C SER A 18 2.23 10.27 2.94
N VAL A 19 1.32 10.10 3.91
CA VAL A 19 0.64 11.21 4.60
C VAL A 19 1.63 12.07 5.38
N ALA A 20 2.54 11.44 6.14
CA ALA A 20 3.57 12.16 6.88
C ALA A 20 4.45 13.00 5.94
N LEU A 21 4.91 12.42 4.82
CA LEU A 21 5.63 13.17 3.79
C LEU A 21 4.80 14.31 3.19
N GLY A 22 3.51 14.11 2.97
CA GLY A 22 2.60 15.16 2.49
C GLY A 22 2.46 16.33 3.46
N PHE A 23 2.54 16.06 4.76
CA PHE A 23 2.49 17.09 5.79
C PHE A 23 3.83 17.82 5.97
N PHE A 24 4.96 17.09 5.90
CA PHE A 24 6.29 17.65 6.17
C PHE A 24 7.01 18.23 4.95
N VAL A 25 6.74 17.75 3.73
CA VAL A 25 7.48 18.14 2.52
C VAL A 25 6.65 19.07 1.63
N HIS A 26 5.51 18.58 1.14
CA HIS A 26 4.68 19.35 0.21
C HIS A 26 3.25 18.77 0.13
N PRO A 27 2.20 19.60 0.19
CA PRO A 27 0.81 19.13 0.13
C PRO A 27 0.46 18.40 -1.19
N GLY A 28 1.25 18.56 -2.24
CA GLY A 28 1.11 17.77 -3.48
C GLY A 28 1.26 16.25 -3.29
N PHE A 29 1.94 15.80 -2.23
CA PHE A 29 2.05 14.37 -1.90
C PHE A 29 0.72 13.75 -1.46
N PHE A 30 -0.29 14.55 -1.08
CA PHE A 30 -1.63 14.02 -0.84
C PHE A 30 -2.28 13.48 -2.12
N ALA A 31 -2.01 14.08 -3.29
CA ALA A 31 -2.49 13.54 -4.56
C ALA A 31 -1.83 12.18 -4.86
N PHE A 32 -0.53 12.04 -4.58
CA PHE A 32 0.18 10.77 -4.70
C PHE A 32 -0.35 9.71 -3.71
N THR A 33 -0.57 10.12 -2.46
CA THR A 33 -1.16 9.27 -1.42
C THR A 33 -2.57 8.82 -1.79
N ALA A 34 -3.38 9.72 -2.34
CA ALA A 34 -4.72 9.43 -2.83
C ALA A 34 -4.70 8.47 -4.02
N PHE A 35 -3.76 8.63 -4.96
CA PHE A 35 -3.57 7.71 -6.08
C PHE A 35 -3.17 6.31 -5.61
N VAL A 36 -2.23 6.21 -4.67
CA VAL A 36 -1.83 4.94 -4.05
C VAL A 36 -3.00 4.31 -3.29
N GLY A 37 -3.74 5.10 -2.51
CA GLY A 37 -4.94 4.66 -1.80
C GLY A 37 -6.03 4.14 -2.73
N LEU A 38 -6.28 4.82 -3.86
CA LEU A 38 -7.22 4.37 -4.90
C LEU A 38 -6.80 3.03 -5.51
N ASN A 39 -5.50 2.84 -5.77
CA ASN A 39 -4.96 1.56 -6.26
C ASN A 39 -5.12 0.44 -5.22
N LEU A 40 -4.91 0.73 -3.93
CA LEU A 40 -5.17 -0.23 -2.85
C LEU A 40 -6.66 -0.57 -2.74
N LEU A 41 -7.53 0.43 -2.88
CA LEU A 41 -8.98 0.26 -2.80
C LEU A 41 -9.46 -0.59 -3.99
N GLN A 42 -9.00 -0.31 -5.20
CA GLN A 42 -9.21 -1.16 -6.36
C GLN A 42 -8.71 -2.59 -6.08
N SER A 43 -7.50 -2.75 -5.54
CA SER A 43 -6.95 -4.06 -5.23
C SER A 43 -7.76 -4.83 -4.18
N ALA A 44 -8.46 -4.17 -3.27
CA ALA A 44 -9.34 -4.85 -2.30
C ALA A 44 -10.52 -5.55 -3.00
N PHE A 45 -11.00 -5.00 -4.13
CA PHE A 45 -12.06 -5.59 -4.94
C PHE A 45 -11.55 -6.56 -6.00
N THR A 46 -10.43 -6.25 -6.67
CA THR A 46 -9.89 -7.06 -7.78
C THR A 46 -8.95 -8.17 -7.31
N LYS A 47 -8.54 -8.18 -6.03
CA LYS A 47 -7.49 -9.05 -5.45
C LYS A 47 -6.15 -9.03 -6.21
N TRP A 48 -5.97 -8.06 -7.10
CA TRP A 48 -4.79 -7.89 -7.93
C TRP A 48 -3.98 -6.73 -7.35
N CYS A 49 -2.99 -7.08 -6.52
CA CYS A 49 -2.10 -6.10 -5.89
C CYS A 49 -0.67 -6.32 -6.38
N PRO A 50 0.02 -5.31 -6.94
CA PRO A 50 1.45 -5.42 -7.24
C PRO A 50 2.26 -5.73 -5.97
N MET A 51 1.78 -5.32 -4.80
CA MET A 51 2.41 -5.64 -3.52
C MET A 51 2.32 -7.13 -3.16
N ILE A 52 1.26 -7.84 -3.57
CA ILE A 52 1.19 -9.31 -3.45
C ILE A 52 2.22 -9.93 -4.39
N ALA A 53 2.36 -9.44 -5.62
CA ALA A 53 3.38 -9.94 -6.54
C ALA A 53 4.80 -9.73 -5.99
N ILE A 54 5.07 -8.59 -5.34
CA ILE A 54 6.35 -8.30 -4.68
C ILE A 54 6.57 -9.22 -3.46
N LEU A 55 5.57 -9.39 -2.59
CA LEU A 55 5.64 -10.29 -1.42
C LEU A 55 5.81 -11.76 -1.84
N LYS A 56 5.14 -12.18 -2.91
CA LYS A 56 5.25 -13.52 -3.50
C LYS A 56 6.61 -13.71 -4.18
N ALA A 57 7.17 -12.66 -4.80
CA ALA A 57 8.54 -12.65 -5.33
C ALA A 57 9.61 -12.65 -4.22
N LEU A 58 9.32 -12.06 -3.06
CA LEU A 58 10.16 -12.10 -1.85
C LEU A 58 10.04 -13.43 -1.08
N GLY A 59 9.24 -14.39 -1.56
CA GLY A 59 9.14 -15.73 -0.97
C GLY A 59 8.24 -15.84 0.25
N VAL A 60 7.41 -14.83 0.53
CA VAL A 60 6.40 -14.91 1.58
C VAL A 60 5.28 -15.85 1.10
N LYS A 61 5.14 -17.01 1.77
CA LYS A 61 4.11 -18.01 1.47
C LYS A 61 2.74 -17.59 2.04
N GLU A 62 1.69 -17.95 1.30
CA GLU A 62 0.28 -17.60 1.49
C GLU A 62 -0.25 -17.87 2.91
#